data_AF-G8LDE6-F1
#
_entry.id   AF-G8LDE6-F1
#
_cell.length_a   1.000
_cell.length_b   1.000
_cell.length_c   1.000
_cell.angle_alpha   90.00
_cell.angle_beta   90.00
_cell.angle_gamma   90.00
#
_symmetry.space_group_name_H-M   'P 1'
#
loop_
_entity.id
_entity.type
_entity.pdbx_description
1 polymer ?
#
loop_
_entity_poly.entity_id
_entity_poly.type
_entity_poly.pdbx_seq_one_letter_code
_entity_poly.pdbx_strand_id
1 'polypeptide(L)'
;MKGRMEMLRGKRAVITGGGRGFGQALCVWLAREGVEVEFCARRADDIQQTCSLITAEGGMAKGYICDLTRPESVSAFSSQLLTSDKPIDILILNAAQWLSGTLDDQPDTDIINTEVHKVVCDGVIAAFSCVSVMYPSPRFSGQMFIKELFVSAPFRRAGIGRGLMSFIASRAIERGCFQLDWLSVTADPLAQTFYESLGAQIIRSVNYHRISGPSIDKLARRAN
;
A
#
# COMPACT_ATOMS: atom_id res chain seq x y z
N MET A 1 25.13 -20.68 7.22
CA MET A 1 23.99 -19.72 7.20
C MET A 1 24.15 -18.51 8.14
N LYS A 2 25.28 -18.33 8.86
CA LYS A 2 25.50 -17.24 9.84
C LYS A 2 25.56 -15.80 9.27
N GLY A 3 25.86 -15.61 7.98
CA GLY A 3 26.16 -14.28 7.41
C GLY A 3 25.00 -13.47 6.81
N ARG A 4 23.77 -14.01 6.72
CA ARG A 4 22.61 -13.24 6.20
C ARG A 4 21.77 -12.56 7.28
N MET A 5 21.88 -13.03 8.53
CA MET A 5 21.07 -12.62 9.68
C MET A 5 21.65 -11.41 10.43
N GLU A 6 22.93 -11.05 10.20
CA GLU A 6 23.56 -9.85 10.79
C GLU A 6 23.14 -8.53 10.11
N MET A 7 22.49 -8.58 8.94
CA MET A 7 22.19 -7.39 8.12
C MET A 7 21.03 -6.52 8.64
N LEU A 8 20.14 -7.08 9.45
CA LEU A 8 18.95 -6.36 9.96
C LEU A 8 19.17 -5.76 11.36
N ARG A 9 20.18 -6.23 12.09
CA ARG A 9 20.42 -5.76 13.46
C ARG A 9 20.76 -4.27 13.47
N GLY A 10 20.12 -3.52 14.38
CA GLY A 10 20.31 -2.08 14.52
C GLY A 10 19.61 -1.23 13.45
N LYS A 11 18.84 -1.85 12.55
CA LYS A 11 18.02 -1.15 11.56
C LYS A 11 16.75 -0.61 12.19
N ARG A 12 16.22 0.48 11.64
CA ARG A 12 14.94 1.07 12.05
C ARG A 12 13.85 0.70 11.03
N ALA A 13 12.76 0.09 11.51
CA ALA A 13 11.61 -0.26 10.67
C ALA A 13 10.36 0.48 11.09
N VAL A 14 9.56 0.94 10.11
CA VAL A 14 8.24 1.53 10.30
C VAL A 14 7.18 0.64 9.65
N ILE A 15 6.19 0.20 10.42
CA ILE A 15 5.11 -0.69 9.95
C ILE A 15 3.73 -0.05 10.16
N THR A 16 2.92 0.03 9.12
CA THR A 16 1.52 0.42 9.27
C THR A 16 0.65 -0.78 9.67
N GLY A 17 -0.29 -0.58 10.60
CA GLY A 17 -1.21 -1.64 11.02
C GLY A 17 -0.56 -2.72 11.89
N GLY A 18 0.42 -2.35 12.72
CA GLY A 18 1.17 -3.28 13.56
C GLY A 18 0.44 -3.77 14.82
N GLY A 19 -0.78 -3.30 15.09
CA GLY A 19 -1.46 -3.57 16.36
C GLY A 19 -2.00 -4.99 16.55
N ARG A 20 -2.29 -5.73 15.47
CA ARG A 20 -2.90 -7.07 15.54
C ARG A 20 -2.56 -7.94 14.33
N GLY A 21 -2.87 -9.24 14.43
CA GLY A 21 -2.79 -10.19 13.32
C GLY A 21 -1.39 -10.25 12.69
N PHE A 22 -1.33 -10.27 11.37
CA PHE A 22 -0.07 -10.36 10.63
C PHE A 22 0.87 -9.17 10.89
N GLY A 23 0.34 -7.95 11.00
CA GLY A 23 1.14 -6.76 11.29
C GLY A 23 1.86 -6.85 12.64
N GLN A 24 1.18 -7.36 13.67
CA GLN A 24 1.79 -7.61 14.98
C GLN A 24 2.87 -8.70 14.90
N ALA A 25 2.57 -9.83 14.25
CA ALA A 25 3.53 -10.92 14.07
C ALA A 25 4.80 -10.43 13.36
N LEU A 26 4.66 -9.55 12.36
CA LEU A 26 5.77 -8.95 11.64
C LEU A 26 6.60 -8.01 12.52
N CYS A 27 5.95 -7.20 13.35
CA CYS A 27 6.64 -6.34 14.33
C CYS A 27 7.46 -7.17 15.32
N VAL A 28 6.88 -8.23 15.87
CA VAL A 28 7.54 -9.15 16.80
C VAL A 28 8.74 -9.82 16.13
N TRP A 29 8.54 -10.37 14.92
CA TRP A 29 9.61 -11.05 14.18
C TRP A 29 10.79 -10.12 13.87
N LEU A 30 10.54 -8.91 13.36
CA LEU A 30 11.61 -7.93 13.10
C LEU A 30 12.38 -7.57 14.37
N ALA A 31 11.67 -7.39 15.48
CA ALA A 31 12.30 -7.07 16.75
C ALA A 31 13.21 -8.20 17.27
N ARG A 32 12.84 -9.47 17.08
CA ARG A 32 13.70 -10.64 17.37
C ARG A 32 15.02 -10.62 16.59
N GLU A 33 14.98 -10.11 15.37
CA GLU A 33 16.17 -9.93 14.52
C GLU A 33 17.03 -8.72 14.93
N GLY A 34 16.65 -7.99 15.98
CA GLY A 34 17.38 -6.84 16.51
C GLY A 34 17.09 -5.53 15.78
N VAL A 35 15.95 -5.45 15.09
CA VAL A 35 15.44 -4.23 14.45
C VAL A 35 14.72 -3.37 15.51
N GLU A 36 14.92 -2.06 15.46
CA GLU A 36 14.12 -1.09 16.22
C GLU A 36 12.78 -0.86 15.50
N VAL A 37 11.68 -1.28 16.11
CA VAL A 37 10.38 -1.32 15.44
C VAL A 37 9.48 -0.16 15.84
N GLU A 38 9.09 0.66 14.88
CA GLU A 38 8.05 1.67 15.04
C GLU A 38 6.81 1.24 14.25
N PHE A 39 5.62 1.41 14.81
CA PHE A 39 4.41 1.00 14.12
C PHE A 39 3.19 1.84 14.48
N CYS A 40 2.16 1.80 13.65
CA CYS A 40 0.91 2.47 13.94
C CYS A 40 -0.29 1.51 14.02
N ALA A 41 -1.26 1.87 14.86
CA ALA A 41 -2.57 1.22 14.94
C ALA A 41 -3.63 2.20 15.46
N ARG A 42 -4.91 1.83 15.37
CA ARG A 42 -6.02 2.71 15.78
C ARG A 42 -6.32 2.69 17.28
N ARG A 43 -5.98 1.60 17.98
CA ARG A 43 -6.35 1.37 19.38
C ARG A 43 -5.11 1.34 20.26
N ALA A 44 -5.18 2.03 21.39
CA ALA A 44 -4.10 2.05 22.39
C ALA A 44 -3.82 0.65 22.96
N ASP A 45 -4.85 -0.15 23.22
CA ASP A 45 -4.71 -1.52 23.75
C ASP A 45 -3.89 -2.41 22.80
N ASP A 46 -4.20 -2.37 21.50
CA ASP A 46 -3.49 -3.14 20.46
C ASP A 46 -2.01 -2.73 20.37
N ILE A 47 -1.74 -1.43 20.53
CA ILE A 47 -0.37 -0.88 20.57
C ILE A 47 0.37 -1.41 21.79
N GLN A 48 -0.24 -1.29 22.97
CA GLN A 48 0.37 -1.71 24.22
C GLN A 48 0.66 -3.21 24.22
N GLN A 49 -0.29 -4.02 23.74
CA GLN A 49 -0.11 -5.46 23.60
C GLN A 49 1.09 -5.81 22.71
N THR A 50 1.19 -5.18 21.53
CA THR A 50 2.30 -5.41 20.61
C THR A 50 3.65 -4.98 21.19
N CYS A 51 3.71 -3.81 21.84
CA CYS A 51 4.93 -3.35 22.51
C CYS A 51 5.35 -4.31 23.64
N SER A 52 4.38 -4.85 24.38
CA SER A 52 4.63 -5.78 25.49
C SER A 52 5.19 -7.11 24.98
N LEU A 53 4.65 -7.65 23.89
CA LEU A 53 5.17 -8.85 23.22
C LEU A 53 6.62 -8.66 22.77
N ILE A 54 6.92 -7.53 22.12
CA ILE A 54 8.28 -7.22 21.65
C ILE A 54 9.25 -7.07 22.82
N THR A 55 8.84 -6.37 23.87
CA THR A 55 9.66 -6.14 25.07
C THR A 55 9.96 -7.45 25.79
N ALA A 56 8.97 -8.34 25.90
CA ALA A 56 9.13 -9.66 26.53
C ALA A 56 10.18 -10.54 25.81
N GLU A 57 10.46 -10.25 24.54
CA GLU A 57 11.46 -10.93 23.73
C GLU A 57 12.80 -10.19 23.65
N GLY A 58 12.97 -9.13 24.43
CA GLY A 58 14.20 -8.32 24.48
C GLY A 58 14.36 -7.37 23.30
N GLY A 59 13.31 -7.19 22.49
CA GLY A 59 13.30 -6.25 21.38
C GLY A 59 12.88 -4.84 21.80
N MET A 60 13.00 -3.88 20.88
CA MET A 60 12.58 -2.50 21.09
C MET A 60 11.44 -2.14 20.13
N ALA A 61 10.37 -1.57 20.67
CA ALA A 61 9.30 -1.04 19.85
C ALA A 61 8.66 0.23 20.41
N LYS A 62 8.13 1.05 19.49
CA LYS A 62 7.31 2.22 19.81
C LYS A 62 6.10 2.27 18.89
N GLY A 63 4.92 2.17 19.48
CA GLY A 63 3.66 2.26 18.76
C GLY A 63 3.07 3.67 18.79
N TYR A 64 2.34 4.00 17.74
CA TYR A 64 1.69 5.30 17.54
C TYR A 64 0.22 5.11 17.22
N ILE A 65 -0.63 5.94 17.83
CA ILE A 65 -2.03 6.02 17.41
C ILE A 65 -2.09 6.69 16.04
N CYS A 66 -2.61 5.98 15.04
CA CYS A 66 -2.85 6.52 13.72
C CYS A 66 -4.06 5.84 13.09
N ASP A 67 -4.99 6.66 12.63
CA ASP A 67 -6.05 6.25 11.72
C ASP A 67 -5.65 6.63 10.29
N LEU A 68 -5.26 5.65 9.50
CA LEU A 68 -4.78 5.86 8.13
C LEU A 68 -5.89 6.31 7.16
N THR A 69 -7.15 6.28 7.59
CA THR A 69 -8.27 6.87 6.83
C THR A 69 -8.36 8.39 6.98
N ARG A 70 -7.60 8.98 7.91
CA ARG A 70 -7.64 10.41 8.25
C ARG A 70 -6.31 11.11 7.93
N PRO A 71 -6.25 12.00 6.92
CA PRO A 71 -5.01 12.67 6.51
C PRO A 71 -4.27 13.39 7.65
N GLU A 72 -4.99 14.04 8.56
CA GLU A 72 -4.43 14.72 9.71
C GLU A 72 -3.79 13.75 10.71
N SER A 73 -4.37 12.55 10.87
CA SER A 73 -3.82 11.50 11.74
C SER A 73 -2.53 10.92 11.14
N VAL A 74 -2.50 10.74 9.82
CA VAL A 74 -1.28 10.36 9.08
C VAL A 74 -0.20 11.43 9.21
N SER A 75 -0.55 12.71 9.05
CA SER A 75 0.40 13.81 9.20
C SER A 75 0.98 13.86 10.61
N ALA A 76 0.15 13.68 11.65
CA ALA A 76 0.61 13.65 13.03
C ALA A 76 1.53 12.45 13.32
N PHE A 77 1.22 11.27 12.77
CA PHE A 77 2.08 10.09 12.85
C PHE A 77 3.43 10.35 12.17
N SER A 78 3.42 10.90 10.96
CA SER A 78 4.62 11.27 10.21
C SER A 78 5.51 12.24 10.98
N SER A 79 4.94 13.32 11.52
CA SER A 79 5.69 14.30 12.32
C SER A 79 6.35 13.67 13.55
N GLN A 80 5.71 12.69 14.17
CA GLN A 80 6.29 11.97 15.31
C GLN A 80 7.47 11.07 14.88
N LEU A 81 7.37 10.36 13.76
CA LEU A 81 8.47 9.55 13.22
C LEU A 81 9.71 10.39 12.88
N LEU A 82 9.48 11.63 12.46
CA LEU A 82 10.50 12.60 12.08
C LEU A 82 11.28 13.22 13.26
N THR A 83 10.85 12.97 14.51
CA THR A 83 11.58 13.45 15.69
C THR A 83 12.85 12.66 15.99
N SER A 84 13.05 11.52 15.30
CA SER A 84 14.24 10.68 15.42
C SER A 84 15.25 11.04 14.33
N ASP A 85 16.50 11.29 14.74
CA ASP A 85 17.62 11.56 13.82
C ASP A 85 18.10 10.30 13.07
N LYS A 86 17.58 9.11 13.41
CA LYS A 86 17.90 7.86 12.71
C LYS A 86 17.06 7.72 11.43
N PRO A 87 17.66 7.37 10.28
CA PRO A 87 16.88 7.12 9.06
C PRO A 87 15.95 5.91 9.23
N ILE A 88 14.83 5.91 8.50
CA ILE A 88 13.99 4.72 8.37
C ILE A 88 14.64 3.81 7.32
N ASP A 89 15.21 2.68 7.75
CA ASP A 89 15.82 1.71 6.83
C ASP A 89 14.76 0.84 6.13
N ILE A 90 13.65 0.55 6.82
CA ILE A 90 12.62 -0.38 6.36
C ILE A 90 11.25 0.26 6.54
N LEU A 91 10.45 0.34 5.47
CA LEU A 91 9.08 0.84 5.51
C LEU A 91 8.13 -0.23 4.96
N ILE A 92 7.16 -0.66 5.78
CA ILE A 92 6.21 -1.72 5.45
C ILE A 92 4.79 -1.18 5.55
N LEU A 93 4.14 -1.06 4.38
CA LEU A 93 2.76 -0.63 4.24
C LEU A 93 1.81 -1.83 4.38
N ASN A 94 1.68 -2.31 5.61
CA ASN A 94 0.93 -3.51 5.93
C ASN A 94 -0.54 -3.25 6.26
N ALA A 95 -0.92 -2.04 6.68
CA ALA A 95 -2.30 -1.73 7.00
C ALA A 95 -3.19 -1.84 5.76
N ALA A 96 -3.97 -2.92 5.71
CA ALA A 96 -5.06 -3.11 4.77
C ALA A 96 -6.33 -3.37 5.58
N GLN A 97 -7.42 -2.72 5.17
CA GLN A 97 -8.74 -3.05 5.70
C GLN A 97 -9.26 -4.25 4.91
N TRP A 98 -9.34 -5.41 5.58
CA TRP A 98 -10.07 -6.55 5.06
C TRP A 98 -11.55 -6.35 5.38
N LEU A 99 -12.33 -5.97 4.37
CA LEU A 99 -13.79 -5.86 4.48
C LEU A 99 -14.37 -7.27 4.35
N SER A 100 -15.07 -7.76 5.38
CA SER A 100 -15.79 -9.04 5.36
C SER A 100 -17.27 -8.79 5.14
N GLY A 101 -17.90 -9.51 4.21
CA GLY A 101 -19.30 -9.32 3.82
C GLY A 101 -19.44 -8.85 2.37
N THR A 102 -20.63 -8.42 1.98
CA THR A 102 -20.85 -7.79 0.67
C THR A 102 -20.55 -6.27 0.74
N LEU A 103 -20.40 -5.62 -0.41
CA LEU A 103 -20.18 -4.17 -0.50
C LEU A 103 -21.32 -3.39 0.16
N ASP A 104 -22.56 -3.88 0.04
CA ASP A 104 -23.76 -3.26 0.61
C ASP A 104 -23.79 -3.32 2.14
N ASP A 105 -23.00 -4.22 2.74
CA ASP A 105 -22.90 -4.38 4.19
C ASP A 105 -21.86 -3.46 4.83
N GLN A 106 -21.06 -2.75 4.01
CA GLN A 106 -19.98 -1.91 4.52
C GLN A 106 -20.46 -0.46 4.64
N PRO A 107 -20.20 0.21 5.78
CA PRO A 107 -20.48 1.63 5.87
C PRO A 107 -19.58 2.39 4.89
N ASP A 108 -20.13 3.44 4.26
CA ASP A 108 -19.41 4.28 3.28
C ASP A 108 -18.02 4.70 3.78
N THR A 109 -17.89 4.92 5.10
CA THR A 109 -16.67 5.27 5.83
C THR A 109 -15.52 4.26 5.71
N ASP A 110 -15.84 2.98 5.57
CA ASP A 110 -14.88 1.89 5.43
C ASP A 110 -14.50 1.63 3.96
N ILE A 111 -15.29 2.16 3.01
CA ILE A 111 -15.05 2.12 1.55
C ILE A 111 -14.14 3.30 1.10
N ILE A 112 -14.07 4.39 1.88
CA ILE A 112 -13.53 5.74 1.53
C ILE A 112 -12.18 5.75 0.81
N ASN A 113 -11.29 4.80 1.08
CA ASN A 113 -9.95 4.82 0.49
C ASN A 113 -9.89 4.26 -0.95
N THR A 114 -11.00 3.81 -1.54
CA THR A 114 -11.04 3.33 -2.94
C THR A 114 -11.93 4.20 -3.80
N GLU A 115 -11.36 4.89 -4.79
CA GLU A 115 -12.09 5.66 -5.80
C GLU A 115 -12.32 4.79 -7.05
N VAL A 116 -13.53 4.85 -7.60
CA VAL A 116 -13.87 4.21 -8.88
C VAL A 116 -14.14 5.29 -9.91
N HIS A 117 -13.49 5.19 -11.06
CA HIS A 117 -13.71 6.10 -12.20
C HIS A 117 -14.20 5.31 -13.40
N LYS A 118 -15.13 5.87 -14.17
CA LYS A 118 -15.69 5.26 -15.37
C LYS A 118 -15.59 6.19 -16.57
N VAL A 119 -15.41 5.63 -17.76
CA VAL A 119 -15.49 6.32 -19.05
C VAL A 119 -16.72 5.78 -19.78
N VAL A 120 -17.59 6.69 -20.24
CA VAL A 120 -18.79 6.35 -21.00
C VAL A 120 -18.62 6.83 -22.45
N CYS A 121 -18.86 5.93 -23.41
CA CYS A 121 -18.89 6.23 -24.84
C CYS A 121 -20.25 5.76 -25.37
N ASP A 122 -20.98 6.61 -26.09
CA ASP A 122 -22.27 6.27 -26.71
C ASP A 122 -23.28 5.60 -25.75
N GLY A 123 -23.32 6.08 -24.51
CA GLY A 123 -24.22 5.57 -23.47
C GLY A 123 -23.78 4.27 -22.80
N VAL A 124 -22.63 3.68 -23.17
CA VAL A 124 -22.10 2.45 -22.56
C VAL A 124 -20.79 2.70 -21.81
N ILE A 125 -20.54 1.94 -20.74
CA ILE A 125 -19.27 2.01 -19.99
C ILE A 125 -18.15 1.36 -20.84
N ALA A 126 -17.26 2.18 -21.36
CA ALA A 126 -16.15 1.77 -22.20
C ALA A 126 -14.93 1.33 -21.38
N ALA A 127 -14.70 1.95 -20.21
CA ALA A 127 -13.57 1.65 -19.33
C ALA A 127 -13.88 2.01 -17.87
N PHE A 128 -13.12 1.41 -16.95
CA PHE A 128 -13.13 1.82 -15.54
C PHE A 128 -11.75 1.63 -14.89
N SER A 129 -11.55 2.29 -13.75
CA SER A 129 -10.41 2.09 -12.87
C SER A 129 -10.82 2.11 -11.41
N CYS A 130 -10.14 1.33 -10.58
CA CYS A 130 -10.23 1.38 -9.13
C CYS A 130 -8.87 1.79 -8.56
N VAL A 131 -8.83 2.86 -7.78
CA VAL A 131 -7.59 3.41 -7.22
C VAL A 131 -7.70 3.61 -5.73
N SER A 132 -6.59 3.53 -5.00
CA SER A 132 -6.56 3.86 -3.58
C SER A 132 -5.40 4.75 -3.22
N VAL A 133 -5.62 5.67 -2.29
CA VAL A 133 -4.54 6.44 -1.67
C VAL A 133 -4.04 5.68 -0.45
N MET A 134 -2.73 5.49 -0.38
CA MET A 134 -2.02 4.81 0.69
C MET A 134 -0.97 5.75 1.30
N TYR A 135 -0.77 5.62 2.60
CA TYR A 135 0.21 6.38 3.36
C TYR A 135 1.00 5.47 4.33
N PRO A 136 2.25 5.81 4.69
CA PRO A 136 3.08 6.85 4.09
C PRO A 136 3.83 6.36 2.83
N SER A 137 4.08 7.24 1.87
CA SER A 137 5.00 7.03 0.72
C SER A 137 6.36 7.69 1.03
N PRO A 138 7.47 7.37 0.32
CA PRO A 138 8.72 8.09 0.49
C PRO A 138 8.55 9.61 0.52
N ARG A 139 9.34 10.28 1.35
CA ARG A 139 9.22 11.72 1.66
C ARG A 139 7.91 12.11 2.38
N PHE A 140 7.29 11.17 3.10
CA PHE A 140 6.12 11.45 3.93
C PHE A 140 4.91 11.97 3.13
N SER A 141 4.76 11.44 1.92
CA SER A 141 3.72 11.84 0.97
C SER A 141 2.66 10.74 0.80
N GLY A 142 1.64 10.97 -0.02
CA GLY A 142 0.71 9.92 -0.45
C GLY A 142 1.27 9.06 -1.59
N GLN A 143 0.80 7.82 -1.69
CA GLN A 143 0.95 6.97 -2.86
C GLN A 143 -0.45 6.62 -3.39
N MET A 144 -0.69 6.82 -4.67
CA MET A 144 -1.89 6.30 -5.32
C MET A 144 -1.58 4.95 -5.97
N PHE A 145 -2.41 3.94 -5.70
CA PHE A 145 -2.25 2.60 -6.24
C PHE A 145 -3.45 2.20 -7.08
N ILE A 146 -3.22 1.82 -8.33
CA ILE A 146 -4.27 1.32 -9.22
C ILE A 146 -4.44 -0.16 -8.95
N LYS A 147 -5.61 -0.51 -8.40
CA LYS A 147 -6.02 -1.88 -8.11
C LYS A 147 -6.54 -2.57 -9.36
N GLU A 148 -7.29 -1.83 -10.18
CA GLU A 148 -7.85 -2.32 -11.44
C GLU A 148 -7.85 -1.21 -12.49
N LEU A 149 -7.56 -1.57 -13.73
CA LEU A 149 -7.63 -0.69 -14.89
C LEU A 149 -8.08 -1.51 -16.10
N PHE A 150 -9.32 -1.28 -16.52
CA PHE A 150 -9.94 -2.07 -17.56
C PHE A 150 -10.47 -1.19 -18.69
N VAL A 151 -10.19 -1.62 -19.92
CA VAL A 151 -10.82 -1.09 -21.14
C VAL A 151 -11.46 -2.25 -21.87
N SER A 152 -12.75 -2.12 -22.17
CA SER A 152 -13.51 -3.16 -22.87
C SER A 152 -12.99 -3.35 -24.30
N ALA A 153 -13.04 -4.59 -24.80
CA ALA A 153 -12.38 -4.98 -26.04
C ALA A 153 -12.68 -4.09 -27.26
N PRO A 154 -13.94 -3.65 -27.50
CA PRO A 154 -14.27 -2.78 -28.64
C PRO A 154 -13.60 -1.41 -28.60
N PHE A 155 -13.25 -0.92 -27.41
CA PHE A 155 -12.67 0.41 -27.22
C PHE A 155 -11.16 0.38 -26.91
N ARG A 156 -10.54 -0.81 -26.97
CA ARG A 156 -9.08 -0.94 -26.81
C ARG A 156 -8.37 -0.29 -27.99
N ARG A 157 -7.14 0.20 -27.74
CA ARG A 157 -6.29 0.91 -28.73
C ARG A 157 -6.85 2.25 -29.22
N ALA A 158 -8.04 2.68 -28.78
CA ALA A 158 -8.61 3.99 -29.05
C ALA A 158 -8.07 5.12 -28.15
N GLY A 159 -6.95 4.89 -27.43
CA GLY A 159 -6.37 5.88 -26.52
C GLY A 159 -7.04 5.99 -25.14
N ILE A 160 -8.20 5.38 -24.92
CA ILE A 160 -8.96 5.47 -23.65
C ILE A 160 -8.12 5.11 -22.42
N GLY A 161 -7.38 4.00 -22.47
CA GLY A 161 -6.51 3.60 -21.36
C GLY A 161 -5.42 4.64 -21.03
N ARG A 162 -4.88 5.33 -22.04
CA ARG A 162 -3.92 6.42 -21.82
C ARG A 162 -4.58 7.66 -21.21
N GLY A 163 -5.79 7.98 -21.67
CA GLY A 163 -6.60 9.05 -21.08
C GLY A 163 -6.90 8.78 -19.61
N LEU A 164 -7.33 7.57 -19.29
CA LEU A 164 -7.63 7.16 -17.92
C LEU A 164 -6.39 7.18 -17.01
N MET A 165 -5.23 6.74 -17.49
CA MET A 165 -3.96 6.87 -16.75
C MET A 165 -3.57 8.34 -16.49
N SER A 166 -3.81 9.24 -17.44
CA SER A 166 -3.52 10.67 -17.29
C SER A 166 -4.47 11.31 -16.28
N PHE A 167 -5.75 10.92 -16.30
CA PHE A 167 -6.75 11.34 -15.32
C PHE A 167 -6.39 10.88 -13.91
N ILE A 168 -6.03 9.61 -13.72
CA ILE A 168 -5.61 9.06 -12.43
C ILE A 168 -4.36 9.79 -11.91
N ALA A 169 -3.38 10.08 -12.77
CA ALA A 169 -2.20 10.86 -12.37
C ALA A 169 -2.56 12.27 -11.90
N SER A 170 -3.55 12.91 -12.52
CA SER A 170 -4.05 14.22 -12.08
C SER A 170 -4.70 14.13 -10.70
N ARG A 171 -5.50 13.08 -10.45
CA ARG A 171 -6.08 12.81 -9.13
C ARG A 171 -5.03 12.51 -8.06
N ALA A 172 -3.97 11.80 -8.41
CA ALA A 172 -2.84 11.56 -7.52
C ALA A 172 -2.20 12.88 -7.06
N ILE A 173 -1.98 13.83 -7.97
CA ILE A 173 -1.43 15.15 -7.63
C ILE A 173 -2.39 15.94 -6.74
N GLU A 174 -3.68 15.99 -7.08
CA GLU A 174 -4.71 16.66 -6.27
C GLU A 174 -4.78 16.11 -4.83
N ARG A 175 -4.53 14.81 -4.67
CA ARG A 175 -4.51 14.13 -3.36
C ARG A 175 -3.16 14.22 -2.63
N GLY A 176 -2.20 15.00 -3.15
CA GLY A 176 -0.88 15.14 -2.54
C GLY A 176 0.00 13.89 -2.64
N CYS A 177 -0.25 13.02 -3.61
CA CYS A 177 0.56 11.82 -3.82
C CYS A 177 1.84 12.14 -4.60
N PHE A 178 2.97 11.61 -4.14
CA PHE A 178 4.26 11.70 -4.84
C PHE A 178 4.48 10.53 -5.80
N GLN A 179 3.72 9.44 -5.64
CA GLN A 179 3.86 8.20 -6.39
C GLN A 179 2.52 7.69 -6.92
N LEU A 180 2.55 7.11 -8.12
CA LEU A 180 1.46 6.36 -8.74
C LEU A 180 1.97 4.97 -9.13
N ASP A 181 1.36 3.93 -8.59
CA ASP A 181 1.81 2.55 -8.71
C ASP A 181 0.70 1.63 -9.21
N TRP A 182 1.08 0.58 -9.95
CA TRP A 182 0.14 -0.45 -10.39
C TRP A 182 0.84 -1.77 -10.69
N LEU A 183 0.01 -2.80 -10.77
CA LEU A 183 0.42 -4.16 -11.09
C LEU A 183 -0.03 -4.49 -12.51
N SER A 184 0.81 -5.20 -13.27
CA SER A 184 0.42 -5.82 -14.53
C SER A 184 1.04 -7.19 -14.60
N VAL A 185 0.64 -8.04 -15.52
CA VAL A 185 0.88 -9.47 -15.37
C VAL A 185 2.03 -10.03 -16.27
N THR A 186 3.03 -10.74 -15.72
CA THR A 186 4.14 -11.53 -16.31
C THR A 186 3.91 -13.06 -16.28
N ALA A 187 4.78 -13.85 -16.90
CA ALA A 187 4.77 -15.32 -16.85
C ALA A 187 6.08 -15.86 -16.24
N ASP A 188 6.00 -16.88 -15.37
CA ASP A 188 7.15 -17.64 -14.82
C ASP A 188 6.84 -19.16 -14.82
N PRO A 189 7.59 -20.00 -15.58
CA PRO A 189 7.28 -21.42 -15.75
C PRO A 189 7.52 -22.33 -14.54
N LEU A 190 8.48 -22.03 -13.65
CA LEU A 190 8.90 -22.98 -12.58
C LEU A 190 7.99 -22.94 -11.35
N ALA A 191 7.50 -21.76 -10.96
CA ALA A 191 6.49 -21.63 -9.93
C ALA A 191 5.12 -22.18 -10.38
N GLN A 192 4.84 -22.11 -11.68
CA GLN A 192 3.58 -22.55 -12.29
C GLN A 192 3.30 -24.03 -12.07
N THR A 193 4.27 -24.90 -12.37
CA THR A 193 4.11 -26.35 -12.22
C THR A 193 3.82 -26.75 -10.77
N PHE A 194 4.42 -26.06 -9.80
CA PHE A 194 4.16 -26.31 -8.38
C PHE A 194 2.73 -25.93 -7.98
N TYR A 195 2.24 -24.75 -8.37
CA TYR A 195 0.91 -24.27 -7.95
C TYR A 195 -0.26 -24.92 -8.72
N GLU A 196 -0.09 -25.27 -10.00
CA GLU A 196 -1.06 -26.09 -10.74
C GLU A 196 -1.24 -27.48 -10.11
N SER A 197 -0.17 -28.06 -9.57
CA SER A 197 -0.25 -29.35 -8.86
C SER A 197 -1.12 -29.32 -7.60
N LEU A 198 -1.40 -28.12 -7.06
CA LEU A 198 -2.28 -27.88 -5.92
C LEU A 198 -3.73 -27.55 -6.34
N GLY A 199 -4.06 -27.63 -7.64
CA GLY A 199 -5.39 -27.29 -8.18
C GLY A 199 -5.64 -25.79 -8.32
N ALA A 200 -4.60 -24.95 -8.16
CA ALA A 200 -4.73 -23.52 -8.33
C ALA A 200 -4.84 -23.15 -9.83
N GLN A 201 -5.81 -22.31 -10.17
CA GLN A 201 -5.81 -21.63 -11.47
C GLN A 201 -4.76 -20.51 -11.43
N ILE A 202 -3.81 -20.56 -12.36
CA ILE A 202 -2.75 -19.56 -12.41
C ILE A 202 -3.29 -18.23 -12.91
N ILE A 203 -3.30 -17.27 -11.98
CA ILE A 203 -3.34 -15.86 -12.29
C ILE A 203 -1.87 -15.45 -12.47
N ARG A 204 -1.50 -15.23 -13.73
CA ARG A 204 -0.15 -14.95 -14.23
C ARG A 204 0.58 -13.92 -13.31
N SER A 205 1.90 -14.07 -13.15
CA SER A 205 2.80 -13.32 -12.24
C SER A 205 2.74 -11.81 -12.48
N VAL A 206 3.33 -10.95 -11.65
CA VAL A 206 3.01 -9.51 -11.68
C VAL A 206 4.24 -8.61 -11.81
N ASN A 207 4.34 -7.82 -12.89
CA ASN A 207 5.15 -6.61 -12.97
C ASN A 207 4.60 -5.51 -12.05
N TYR A 208 5.49 -4.96 -11.22
CA TYR A 208 5.24 -3.75 -10.46
C TYR A 208 5.69 -2.52 -11.23
N HIS A 209 4.79 -1.57 -11.47
CA HIS A 209 5.08 -0.31 -12.15
C HIS A 209 4.93 0.86 -11.18
N ARG A 210 5.82 1.86 -11.28
CA ARG A 210 5.81 3.08 -10.47
C ARG A 210 6.18 4.31 -11.31
N ILE A 211 5.44 5.38 -11.12
CA ILE A 211 5.77 6.73 -11.59
C ILE A 211 5.87 7.63 -10.36
N SER A 212 6.96 8.39 -10.24
CA SER A 212 7.20 9.26 -9.08
C SER A 212 7.82 10.60 -9.46
N GLY A 213 7.66 11.58 -8.56
CA GLY A 213 8.23 12.92 -8.73
C GLY A 213 7.80 13.60 -10.04
N PRO A 214 8.68 14.34 -10.73
CA PRO A 214 8.32 15.12 -11.93
C PRO A 214 7.67 14.31 -13.07
N SER A 215 7.84 12.99 -13.06
CA SER A 215 7.22 12.11 -14.06
C SER A 215 5.70 11.99 -13.88
N ILE A 216 5.19 12.15 -12.65
CA ILE A 216 3.75 12.15 -12.40
C ILE A 216 3.09 13.40 -13.01
N ASP A 217 3.75 14.56 -12.89
CA ASP A 217 3.30 15.82 -13.50
C ASP A 217 3.25 15.72 -15.02
N LYS A 218 4.26 15.08 -15.63
CA LYS A 218 4.31 14.88 -17.08
C LYS A 218 3.16 13.98 -17.57
N LEU A 219 2.76 12.99 -16.79
CA LEU A 219 1.61 12.14 -17.11
C LEU A 219 0.28 12.89 -16.92
N ALA A 220 0.14 13.64 -15.84
CA ALA A 220 -1.06 14.42 -15.52
C ALA A 220 -1.38 15.50 -16.58
N ARG A 221 -0.37 16.18 -17.12
CA ARG A 221 -0.54 17.22 -18.16
C ARG A 221 -1.21 16.76 -19.46
N ARG A 222 -1.37 15.45 -19.65
CA ARG A 222 -2.03 14.85 -20.83
C ARG A 222 -3.53 14.62 -20.63
N ALA A 223 -4.08 14.97 -19.46
CA ALA A 223 -5.50 14.81 -19.14
C ALA A 223 -6.37 15.97 -19.65
N ASN A 224 -5.77 17.03 -20.18
CA ASN A 224 -6.43 18.20 -20.77
C ASN A 224 -6.56 18.08 -22.29
#